data_AF-G2QH92-F1
#
_entry.id   AF-G2QH92-F1
#
_cell.length_a   1.000
_cell.length_b   1.000
_cell.length_c   1.000
_cell.angle_alpha   90.00
_cell.angle_beta   90.00
_cell.angle_gamma   90.00
#
_symmetry.space_group_name_H-M   'P 1'
#
loop_
_entity.id
_entity.type
_entity.pdbx_description
1 polymer ?
#
loop_
_entity_poly.entity_id
_entity_poly.type
_entity_poly.pdbx_seq_one_letter_code
_entity_poly.pdbx_strand_id
1 'polypeptide(L)'
;MSFRVTTRLPRIYQSFPTKLFRVNFGGPDVVLRPWKFASALFDIKTDREGYVYSRAEDVDAGTYLGPNGAIMRPNSPMLHAVLTKHWMHRDEGAVIYEIEQGTEVTQGLTLVHERSDVFSLQPDTRMLLSEFNKVVTQFLQTNGRVYTKKQFLEAYPRPIKIEGAHIVRSIINPGQNNEAAKRSIERPKKRWRRDYEGRYAFGAFKGPKF
;
A
#
# COMPACT_ATOMS: atom_id res chain seq x y z
N MET A 1 -4.15 -19.09 -28.05
CA MET A 1 -4.98 -18.08 -27.36
C MET A 1 -4.08 -17.27 -26.44
N SER A 2 -3.89 -15.98 -26.75
CA SER A 2 -2.99 -15.08 -26.02
C SER A 2 -3.69 -14.49 -24.80
N PHE A 3 -3.11 -14.67 -23.61
CA PHE A 3 -3.58 -14.02 -22.39
C PHE A 3 -3.16 -12.54 -22.43
N ARG A 4 -4.09 -11.63 -22.72
CA ARG A 4 -3.86 -10.20 -22.49
C ARG A 4 -3.97 -9.91 -20.99
N VAL A 5 -2.84 -9.97 -20.29
CA VAL A 5 -2.70 -9.29 -19.00
C VAL A 5 -2.68 -7.80 -19.31
N THR A 6 -3.77 -7.08 -19.04
CA THR A 6 -3.78 -5.62 -19.10
C THR A 6 -3.08 -5.10 -17.84
N THR A 7 -1.75 -5.10 -17.85
CA THR A 7 -0.94 -4.48 -16.81
C THR A 7 -1.13 -2.96 -16.91
N ARG A 8 -2.04 -2.40 -16.11
CA ARG A 8 -2.19 -0.94 -16.01
C ARG A 8 -0.90 -0.38 -15.41
N LEU A 9 -0.29 0.55 -16.14
CA LEU A 9 0.90 1.27 -15.71
C LEU A 9 0.66 2.01 -14.40
N PRO A 10 1.69 2.15 -13.54
CA PRO A 10 1.60 3.04 -12.41
C PRO A 10 1.22 4.44 -12.89
N ARG A 11 0.28 5.08 -12.20
CA ARG A 11 -0.16 6.45 -12.51
C ARG A 11 0.49 7.42 -11.56
N ILE A 12 1.04 8.50 -12.10
CA ILE A 12 1.65 9.59 -11.35
C ILE A 12 0.63 10.69 -11.15
N TYR A 13 0.57 11.25 -9.95
CA TYR A 13 -0.32 12.35 -9.60
C TYR A 13 0.47 13.50 -8.99
N GLN A 14 0.18 14.72 -9.45
CA GLN A 14 0.70 15.97 -8.88
C GLN A 14 -0.17 16.48 -7.72
N SER A 15 -1.39 15.98 -7.59
CA SER A 15 -2.31 16.28 -6.49
C SER A 15 -2.99 14.99 -6.02
N PHE A 16 -3.34 14.90 -4.74
CA PHE A 16 -4.01 13.72 -4.16
C PHE A 16 -5.37 13.47 -4.86
N PRO A 17 -5.54 12.36 -5.61
CA PRO A 17 -6.76 12.13 -6.41
C PRO A 17 -7.96 11.75 -5.56
N THR A 18 -7.72 11.36 -4.31
CA THR A 18 -8.72 11.04 -3.30
C THR A 18 -8.10 11.25 -1.93
N LYS A 19 -8.92 11.18 -0.88
CA LYS A 19 -8.43 11.18 0.49
C LYS A 19 -7.60 9.92 0.75
N LEU A 20 -6.36 10.11 1.20
CA LEU A 20 -5.43 9.01 1.46
C LEU A 20 -4.91 9.07 2.89
N PHE A 21 -4.56 7.90 3.40
CA PHE A 21 -4.13 7.69 4.77
C PHE A 21 -2.77 6.99 4.81
N ARG A 22 -1.83 7.56 5.54
CA ARG A 22 -0.56 6.93 5.90
C ARG A 22 -0.65 6.45 7.33
N VAL A 23 -0.45 5.15 7.55
CA VAL A 23 -0.29 4.58 8.89
C VAL A 23 1.19 4.53 9.22
N ASN A 24 1.59 5.20 10.28
CA ASN A 24 2.94 5.16 10.84
C ASN A 24 2.91 4.51 12.22
N PHE A 25 3.89 3.67 12.51
CA PHE A 25 4.01 2.99 13.81
C PHE A 25 5.29 3.45 14.49
N GLY A 26 5.20 3.77 15.78
CA GLY A 26 6.36 4.16 16.58
C GLY A 26 6.60 5.67 16.67
N GLY A 27 5.60 6.49 16.33
CA GLY A 27 5.67 7.95 16.51
C GLY A 27 5.25 8.75 15.28
N PRO A 28 5.39 10.09 15.34
CA PRO A 28 5.04 10.97 14.23
C PRO A 28 6.06 10.92 13.09
N ASP A 29 7.32 10.59 13.37
CA ASP A 29 8.38 10.58 12.36
C ASP A 29 8.29 9.33 11.47
N VAL A 30 8.28 9.54 10.16
CA VAL A 30 8.25 8.44 9.19
C VAL A 30 9.64 7.83 9.08
N VAL A 31 9.71 6.52 9.34
CA VAL A 31 10.92 5.71 9.17
C VAL A 31 10.64 4.61 8.17
N LEU A 32 11.05 4.81 6.92
CA LEU A 32 10.92 3.81 5.87
C LEU A 32 12.01 2.75 6.00
N ARG A 33 11.63 1.48 5.85
CA ARG A 33 12.52 0.34 6.01
C ARG A 33 13.19 0.03 4.68
N PRO A 34 14.53 0.10 4.59
CA PRO A 34 15.25 -0.31 3.39
C PRO A 34 15.14 -1.83 3.24
N TRP A 35 15.12 -2.29 1.99
CA TRP A 35 15.25 -3.70 1.67
C TRP A 35 16.58 -4.24 2.18
N LYS A 36 16.52 -5.38 2.85
CA LYS A 36 17.68 -6.13 3.32
C LYS A 36 17.50 -7.58 2.93
N PHE A 37 18.60 -8.23 2.54
CA PHE A 37 18.63 -9.68 2.39
C PHE A 37 18.17 -10.31 3.72
N ALA A 38 17.17 -11.20 3.67
CA ALA A 38 16.45 -11.81 4.80
C ALA A 38 15.35 -10.98 5.50
N SER A 39 15.09 -9.72 5.13
CA SER A 39 13.90 -9.02 5.65
C SER A 39 12.69 -9.27 4.75
N ALA A 40 11.65 -9.88 5.30
CA ALA A 40 10.35 -10.01 4.61
C ALA A 40 9.59 -8.68 4.55
N LEU A 41 9.98 -7.68 5.36
CA LEU A 41 9.31 -6.39 5.46
C LEU A 41 10.25 -5.26 5.06
N PHE A 42 9.91 -4.57 3.99
CA PHE A 42 10.60 -3.38 3.52
C PHE A 42 9.58 -2.43 2.87
N ASP A 43 9.90 -1.14 2.87
CA ASP A 43 9.09 -0.12 2.22
C ASP A 43 9.77 0.39 0.94
N ILE A 44 11.10 0.27 0.86
CA ILE A 44 11.89 0.89 -0.20
C ILE A 44 13.16 0.11 -0.53
N LYS A 45 13.65 0.22 -1.76
CA LYS A 45 14.96 -0.28 -2.16
C LYS A 45 15.92 0.89 -2.31
N THR A 46 17.07 0.79 -1.66
CA THR A 46 18.17 1.75 -1.82
C THR A 46 19.25 1.17 -2.73
N ASP A 47 20.05 2.02 -3.35
CA ASP A 47 21.32 1.59 -3.93
C ASP A 47 22.36 1.27 -2.84
N ARG A 48 23.59 0.94 -3.26
CA ARG A 48 24.70 0.60 -2.36
C ARG A 48 25.15 1.76 -1.48
N GLU A 49 24.86 2.99 -1.90
CA GLU A 49 25.21 4.23 -1.20
C GLU A 49 24.07 4.69 -0.27
N GLY A 50 22.92 4.02 -0.30
CA GLY A 50 21.76 4.37 0.53
C GLY A 50 20.81 5.39 -0.11
N TYR A 51 20.98 5.69 -1.39
CA TYR A 51 20.09 6.59 -2.11
C TYR A 51 18.82 5.89 -2.58
N VAL A 52 17.76 6.68 -2.65
CA VAL A 52 16.43 6.31 -3.11
C VAL A 52 16.15 7.03 -4.42
N TYR A 53 15.45 6.35 -5.33
CA TYR A 53 15.01 6.88 -6.61
C TYR A 53 13.50 6.72 -6.72
N SER A 54 12.85 7.60 -7.49
CA SER A 54 11.50 7.34 -7.97
C SER A 54 11.49 6.06 -8.81
N ARG A 55 10.44 5.26 -8.66
CA ARG A 55 10.13 4.14 -9.57
C ARG A 55 8.91 4.46 -10.44
N ALA A 56 8.50 5.72 -10.44
CA ALA A 56 7.36 6.20 -11.22
C ALA A 56 7.59 6.04 -12.74
N GLU A 57 8.86 6.10 -13.17
CA GLU A 57 9.30 5.94 -14.56
C GLU A 57 9.68 4.50 -14.93
N ASP A 58 9.51 3.52 -14.02
CA ASP A 58 9.64 2.11 -14.41
C ASP A 58 8.38 1.73 -15.21
N VAL A 59 8.36 2.18 -16.48
CA VAL A 59 7.21 2.25 -17.40
C VAL A 59 6.61 0.89 -17.72
N ASP A 60 7.35 -0.21 -17.54
CA ASP A 60 6.79 -1.54 -17.74
C ASP A 60 6.12 -2.05 -16.47
N ALA A 61 4.79 -2.12 -16.49
CA ALA A 61 4.02 -2.69 -15.39
C ALA A 61 4.27 -4.20 -15.13
N GLY A 62 5.12 -4.84 -15.94
CA GLY A 62 5.68 -6.17 -15.68
C GLY A 62 6.99 -6.16 -14.88
N THR A 63 7.69 -5.01 -14.80
CA THR A 63 9.01 -4.86 -14.16
C THR A 63 8.97 -3.99 -12.90
N TYR A 64 7.85 -3.33 -12.58
CA TYR A 64 7.71 -2.58 -11.33
C TYR A 64 7.95 -3.47 -10.11
N LEU A 65 9.10 -3.29 -9.46
CA LEU A 65 9.51 -4.02 -8.26
C LEU A 65 9.19 -3.21 -6.99
N GLY A 66 7.90 -3.03 -6.69
CA GLY A 66 7.46 -2.38 -5.46
C GLY A 66 7.70 -3.23 -4.18
N PRO A 67 7.48 -2.64 -2.99
CA PRO A 67 7.17 -1.22 -2.74
C PRO A 67 8.39 -0.30 -2.89
N ASN A 68 8.14 0.98 -3.20
CA ASN A 68 9.19 2.00 -3.34
C ASN A 68 8.80 3.35 -2.73
N GLY A 69 8.34 3.38 -1.49
CA GLY A 69 7.96 4.65 -0.88
C GLY A 69 7.10 4.53 0.37
N ALA A 70 6.61 5.68 0.83
CA ALA A 70 5.69 5.75 1.96
C ALA A 70 4.28 5.34 1.50
N ILE A 71 3.91 4.09 1.79
CA ILE A 71 2.61 3.54 1.39
C ILE A 71 1.45 4.31 2.04
N MET A 72 0.51 4.72 1.20
CA MET A 72 -0.76 5.33 1.56
C MET A 72 -1.93 4.56 0.95
N ARG A 73 -3.09 4.62 1.60
CA ARG A 73 -4.32 3.94 1.14
C ARG A 73 -5.52 4.84 1.34
N PRO A 74 -6.57 4.75 0.51
CA PRO A 74 -7.87 5.35 0.85
C PRO A 74 -8.47 4.64 2.07
N ASN A 75 -9.64 5.09 2.54
CA ASN A 75 -10.41 4.43 3.61
C ASN A 75 -10.94 3.04 3.16
N SER A 76 -10.04 2.10 2.85
CA SER A 76 -10.34 0.85 2.18
C SER A 76 -10.50 -0.29 3.19
N PRO A 77 -11.13 -1.42 2.78
CA PRO A 77 -11.15 -2.62 3.61
C PRO A 77 -9.75 -3.10 3.99
N MET A 78 -8.74 -2.86 3.14
CA MET A 78 -7.36 -3.22 3.44
C MET A 78 -6.76 -2.30 4.52
N LEU A 79 -6.99 -0.99 4.46
CA LEU A 79 -6.54 -0.06 5.52
C LEU A 79 -7.15 -0.46 6.87
N HIS A 80 -8.45 -0.74 6.89
CA HIS A 80 -9.14 -1.25 8.09
C HIS A 80 -8.53 -2.57 8.57
N ALA A 81 -8.23 -3.50 7.67
CA ALA A 81 -7.57 -4.75 8.02
C ALA A 81 -6.15 -4.56 8.59
N VAL A 82 -5.40 -3.54 8.14
CA VAL A 82 -4.10 -3.17 8.74
C VAL A 82 -4.31 -2.68 10.16
N LEU A 83 -5.27 -1.77 10.38
CA LEU A 83 -5.51 -1.17 11.69
C LEU A 83 -6.10 -2.16 12.70
N THR A 84 -6.92 -3.12 12.26
CA THR A 84 -7.62 -4.07 13.15
C THR A 84 -6.86 -5.36 13.42
N LYS A 85 -5.76 -5.64 12.70
CA LYS A 85 -4.98 -6.87 12.90
C LYS A 85 -4.33 -6.90 14.29
N HIS A 86 -4.58 -7.98 15.01
CA HIS A 86 -4.21 -8.11 16.42
C HIS A 86 -2.69 -8.07 16.71
N TRP A 87 -1.81 -8.44 15.77
CA TRP A 87 -0.36 -8.29 15.99
C TRP A 87 0.12 -6.84 15.85
N MET A 88 -0.76 -5.93 15.42
CA MET A 88 -0.53 -4.48 15.36
C MET A 88 -1.17 -3.74 16.55
N HIS A 89 -1.55 -4.47 17.62
CA HIS A 89 -2.08 -3.93 18.90
C HIS A 89 -1.12 -3.06 19.72
N ARG A 90 -0.14 -2.42 19.08
CA ARG A 90 0.42 -1.19 19.64
C ARG A 90 -0.60 -0.08 19.39
N ASP A 91 -1.75 -0.17 20.07
CA ASP A 91 -2.74 0.91 20.07
C ASP A 91 -2.07 2.21 20.58
N GLU A 92 -1.06 2.05 21.44
CA GLU A 92 -0.10 3.07 21.84
C GLU A 92 0.99 3.23 20.76
N GLY A 93 0.89 4.30 19.98
CA GLY A 93 1.98 4.76 19.09
C GLY A 93 1.72 4.63 17.59
N ALA A 94 0.53 4.21 17.16
CA ALA A 94 0.11 4.36 15.77
C ALA A 94 -0.35 5.80 15.51
N VAL A 95 0.29 6.44 14.53
CA VAL A 95 -0.07 7.78 14.02
C VAL A 95 -0.61 7.62 12.62
N ILE A 96 -1.82 8.10 12.37
CA ILE A 96 -2.48 8.01 11.07
C ILE A 96 -2.61 9.43 10.51
N TYR A 97 -1.91 9.68 9.41
CA TYR A 97 -2.01 10.94 8.68
C TYR A 97 -3.08 10.82 7.61
N GLU A 98 -4.08 11.68 7.65
CA GLU A 98 -5.05 11.90 6.59
C GLU A 98 -4.60 13.06 5.72
N ILE A 99 -4.48 12.83 4.41
CA ILE A 99 -4.28 13.88 3.42
C ILE A 99 -5.57 14.04 2.61
N GLU A 100 -6.06 15.27 2.55
CA GLU A 100 -7.30 15.61 1.83
C GLU A 100 -7.11 15.50 0.31
N GLN A 101 -8.20 15.18 -0.38
CA GLN A 101 -8.23 15.18 -1.85
C GLN A 101 -7.90 16.59 -2.36
N GLY A 102 -7.13 16.67 -3.45
CA GLY A 102 -6.71 17.92 -4.07
C GLY A 102 -5.49 18.57 -3.40
N THR A 103 -4.95 18.00 -2.31
CA THR A 103 -3.67 18.45 -1.75
C THR A 103 -2.57 18.29 -2.80
N GLU A 104 -1.80 19.34 -3.06
CA GLU A 104 -0.65 19.29 -3.98
C GLU A 104 0.49 18.44 -3.41
N VAL A 105 1.12 17.64 -4.27
CA VAL A 105 2.30 16.84 -3.93
C VAL A 105 3.52 17.73 -4.17
N THR A 106 4.14 18.21 -3.09
CA THR A 106 5.22 19.20 -3.14
C THR A 106 6.50 18.66 -2.49
N GLN A 107 7.52 19.50 -2.32
CA GLN A 107 8.77 19.18 -1.61
C GLN A 107 9.63 18.10 -2.28
N GLY A 108 9.59 18.02 -3.62
CA GLY A 108 10.35 17.01 -4.37
C GLY A 108 9.82 15.59 -4.11
N LEU A 109 8.51 15.47 -3.91
CA LEU A 109 7.80 14.21 -3.82
C LEU A 109 6.95 13.98 -5.07
N THR A 110 6.65 12.71 -5.34
CA THR A 110 5.69 12.29 -6.36
C THR A 110 4.75 11.25 -5.78
N LEU A 111 3.47 11.32 -6.14
CA LEU A 111 2.46 10.34 -5.69
C LEU A 111 2.23 9.31 -6.79
N VAL A 112 2.61 8.07 -6.52
CA VAL A 112 2.49 6.96 -7.47
C VAL A 112 1.35 6.04 -7.04
N HIS A 113 0.41 5.78 -7.93
CA HIS A 113 -0.57 4.71 -7.78
C HIS A 113 0.04 3.41 -8.27
N GLU A 114 0.51 2.57 -7.34
CA GLU A 114 1.24 1.35 -7.67
C GLU A 114 0.30 0.25 -8.20
N ARG A 115 -0.76 -0.05 -7.45
CA ARG A 115 -1.75 -1.10 -7.78
C ARG A 115 -2.95 -1.04 -6.86
N SER A 116 -4.12 -1.44 -7.35
CA SER A 116 -5.35 -1.56 -6.55
C SER A 116 -5.65 -0.29 -5.75
N ASP A 117 -5.57 -0.32 -4.42
CA ASP A 117 -5.77 0.81 -3.51
C ASP A 117 -4.45 1.31 -2.89
N VAL A 118 -3.31 0.90 -3.44
CA VAL A 118 -1.97 1.26 -2.95
C VAL A 118 -1.45 2.46 -3.70
N PHE A 119 -1.22 3.53 -2.95
CA PHE A 119 -0.44 4.68 -3.38
C PHE A 119 0.88 4.70 -2.61
N SER A 120 1.90 5.33 -3.15
CA SER A 120 3.15 5.61 -2.43
C SER A 120 3.63 7.01 -2.75
N LEU A 121 3.98 7.76 -1.70
CA LEU A 121 4.84 8.93 -1.86
C LEU A 121 6.25 8.42 -2.12
N GLN A 122 6.86 8.87 -3.20
CA GLN A 122 8.22 8.55 -3.62
C GLN A 122 9.00 9.86 -3.79
N PRO A 123 10.33 9.84 -3.73
CA PRO A 123 11.08 11.05 -4.05
C PRO A 123 11.00 11.31 -5.55
N ASP A 124 10.82 12.57 -5.94
CA ASP A 124 10.81 13.02 -7.34
C ASP A 124 12.23 13.05 -7.93
N THR A 125 13.23 13.32 -7.06
CA THR A 125 14.65 13.32 -7.42
C THR A 125 15.44 12.41 -6.49
N ARG A 126 16.62 11.97 -6.92
CA ARG A 126 17.52 11.13 -6.11
C ARG A 126 17.86 11.83 -4.79
N MET A 127 17.67 11.14 -3.66
CA MET A 127 18.04 11.63 -2.33
C MET A 127 18.40 10.50 -1.37
N LEU A 128 19.09 10.80 -0.26
CA LEU A 128 19.41 9.79 0.76
C LEU A 128 18.12 9.33 1.46
N LEU A 129 18.07 8.06 1.90
CA LEU A 129 16.91 7.56 2.64
C LEU A 129 16.60 8.38 3.91
N SER A 130 17.63 8.86 4.60
CA SER A 130 17.47 9.71 5.78
C SER A 130 16.84 11.07 5.45
N GLU A 131 17.19 11.66 4.31
CA GLU A 131 16.59 12.89 3.80
C GLU A 131 15.14 12.63 3.37
N PHE A 132 14.90 11.54 2.65
CA PHE A 132 13.57 11.16 2.21
C PHE A 132 12.61 10.96 3.38
N ASN A 133 13.05 10.29 4.46
CA ASN A 133 12.28 10.17 5.70
C ASN A 133 11.89 11.54 6.29
N LYS A 134 12.82 12.52 6.29
CA LYS A 134 12.54 13.88 6.76
C LYS A 134 11.53 14.60 5.87
N VAL A 135 11.71 14.53 4.55
CA VAL A 135 10.81 15.16 3.57
C VAL A 135 9.40 14.60 3.69
N VAL A 136 9.24 13.28 3.73
CA VAL A 136 7.92 12.64 3.90
C VAL A 136 7.29 13.02 5.25
N THR A 137 8.08 13.02 6.33
CA THR A 137 7.59 13.42 7.65
C THR A 137 7.07 14.87 7.64
N GLN A 138 7.88 15.79 7.10
CA GLN A 138 7.51 17.19 7.00
C GLN A 138 6.26 17.38 6.13
N PHE A 139 6.19 16.70 4.99
CA PHE A 139 5.03 16.76 4.09
C PHE A 139 3.75 16.34 4.81
N LEU A 140 3.76 15.20 5.51
CA LEU A 140 2.61 14.66 6.21
C LEU A 140 2.20 15.51 7.41
N GLN A 141 3.16 16.04 8.17
CA GLN A 141 2.88 16.91 9.31
C GLN A 141 2.33 18.28 8.87
N THR A 142 2.79 18.79 7.73
CA THR A 142 2.35 20.09 7.21
C THR A 142 0.95 20.01 6.60
N ASN A 143 0.67 18.95 5.84
CA ASN A 143 -0.54 18.86 5.03
C ASN A 143 -1.60 17.91 5.61
N GLY A 144 -1.25 17.14 6.64
CA GLY A 144 -2.08 16.07 7.15
C GLY A 144 -2.82 16.40 8.44
N ARG A 145 -4.05 15.91 8.54
CA ARG A 145 -4.74 15.76 9.83
C ARG A 145 -4.24 14.49 10.51
N VAL A 146 -3.95 14.59 11.80
CA VAL A 146 -3.38 13.49 12.57
C VAL A 146 -4.44 12.82 13.41
N TYR A 147 -4.48 11.49 13.36
CA TYR A 147 -5.34 10.64 14.17
C TYR A 147 -4.52 9.61 14.94
N THR A 148 -4.89 9.37 16.18
CA THR A 148 -4.64 8.08 16.82
C THR A 148 -5.52 7.01 16.15
N LYS A 149 -5.16 5.73 16.33
CA LYS A 149 -5.99 4.62 15.83
C LYS A 149 -7.45 4.69 16.31
N LYS A 150 -7.68 5.02 17.59
CA LYS A 150 -9.02 5.15 18.15
C LYS A 150 -9.80 6.27 17.46
N GLN A 151 -9.22 7.47 17.39
CA GLN A 151 -9.84 8.62 16.72
C GLN A 151 -10.15 8.32 15.25
N PHE A 152 -9.24 7.64 14.55
CA PHE A 152 -9.47 7.25 13.17
C PHE A 152 -10.66 6.30 13.03
N LEU A 153 -10.74 5.26 13.86
CA LEU A 153 -11.84 4.29 13.80
C LEU A 153 -13.19 4.89 14.23
N GLU A 154 -13.18 5.92 15.08
CA GLU A 154 -14.37 6.71 15.42
C GLU A 154 -14.81 7.60 14.26
N ALA A 155 -13.87 8.30 13.61
CA ALA A 155 -14.15 9.18 12.47
C ALA A 155 -14.51 8.41 11.19
N TYR A 156 -13.92 7.23 10.99
CA TYR A 156 -14.07 6.37 9.82
C TYR A 156 -14.51 4.95 10.24
N PRO A 157 -15.73 4.76 10.75
CA PRO A 157 -16.17 3.48 11.33
C PRO A 157 -16.33 2.36 10.30
N ARG A 158 -16.41 2.69 9.01
CA ARG A 158 -16.55 1.72 7.92
C ARG A 158 -15.66 2.10 6.74
N PRO A 159 -15.09 1.11 6.03
CA PRO A 159 -14.38 1.37 4.80
C PRO A 159 -15.36 1.83 3.71
N ILE A 160 -14.89 2.72 2.82
CA ILE A 160 -15.62 3.06 1.60
C ILE A 160 -15.70 1.83 0.69
N LYS A 161 -16.87 1.59 0.10
CA LYS A 161 -17.01 0.62 -0.98
C LYS A 161 -16.29 1.21 -2.19
N ILE A 162 -15.14 0.65 -2.56
CA ILE A 162 -14.49 1.02 -3.82
C ILE A 162 -15.32 0.41 -4.95
N GLU A 163 -16.28 1.19 -5.48
CA GLU A 163 -16.99 0.84 -6.70
C GLU A 163 -15.96 0.72 -7.83
N GLY A 164 -15.77 -0.50 -8.33
CA GLY A 164 -14.69 -0.86 -9.24
C GLY A 164 -14.11 -2.25 -8.99
N ALA A 165 -14.27 -2.80 -7.78
CA ALA A 165 -13.99 -4.21 -7.51
C ALA A 165 -14.97 -5.18 -8.22
N HIS A 166 -16.09 -4.67 -8.75
CA HIS A 166 -17.08 -5.45 -9.50
C HIS A 166 -16.71 -5.70 -10.98
N ILE A 167 -15.80 -4.91 -11.58
CA ILE A 167 -15.47 -5.06 -13.01
C ILE A 167 -14.66 -6.35 -13.27
N VAL A 168 -14.00 -6.91 -12.25
CA VAL A 168 -13.21 -8.14 -12.41
C VAL A 168 -14.11 -9.39 -12.50
N ARG A 169 -15.36 -9.35 -12.00
CA ARG A 169 -16.24 -10.54 -12.03
C ARG A 169 -17.17 -10.60 -13.24
N SER A 170 -17.58 -9.47 -13.83
CA SER A 170 -18.46 -9.47 -15.01
C SER A 170 -17.72 -9.76 -16.32
N ILE A 171 -16.40 -9.60 -16.37
CA ILE A 171 -15.59 -9.89 -17.56
C ILE A 171 -15.21 -11.37 -17.67
N ILE A 172 -15.33 -12.15 -16.58
CA ILE A 172 -14.88 -13.55 -16.53
C ILE A 172 -16.01 -14.56 -16.86
N ASN A 173 -17.29 -14.17 -16.87
CA ASN A 173 -18.38 -15.07 -17.28
C ASN A 173 -19.57 -14.29 -17.87
N PRO A 174 -19.68 -14.16 -19.20
CA PRO A 174 -20.90 -13.69 -19.84
C PRO A 174 -21.87 -14.87 -19.94
N GLY A 175 -22.67 -15.07 -18.90
CA GLY A 175 -23.79 -16.00 -18.94
C GLY A 175 -23.72 -17.08 -17.87
N GLN A 176 -24.21 -16.75 -16.68
CA GLN A 176 -24.94 -17.69 -15.83
C GLN A 176 -25.70 -16.89 -14.76
N ASN A 177 -26.99 -16.69 -15.03
CA ASN A 177 -27.92 -15.99 -14.17
C ASN A 177 -28.22 -16.77 -12.87
N ASN A 178 -28.25 -16.01 -11.78
CA ASN A 178 -29.22 -16.03 -10.66
C ASN A 178 -29.37 -17.18 -9.64
N GLU A 179 -28.65 -18.29 -9.65
CA GLU A 179 -28.75 -19.27 -8.53
C GLU A 179 -27.47 -19.49 -7.70
N ALA A 180 -26.28 -19.27 -8.26
CA ALA A 180 -25.02 -19.46 -7.53
C ALA A 180 -24.73 -18.37 -6.49
N ALA A 181 -25.33 -17.19 -6.62
CA ALA A 181 -25.13 -16.07 -5.70
C ALA A 181 -25.63 -16.39 -4.29
N LYS A 182 -26.73 -17.14 -4.15
CA LYS A 182 -27.30 -17.53 -2.86
C LYS A 182 -26.48 -18.61 -2.12
N ARG A 183 -25.73 -19.46 -2.84
CA ARG A 183 -24.87 -20.52 -2.24
C ARG A 183 -23.43 -20.06 -1.93
N SER A 184 -23.06 -18.83 -2.26
CA SER A 184 -21.68 -18.32 -2.07
C SER A 184 -21.41 -17.71 -0.69
N ILE A 185 -22.45 -17.55 0.15
CA ILE A 185 -22.33 -17.07 1.54
C ILE A 185 -21.63 -18.11 2.44
N GLU A 186 -21.46 -19.35 1.99
CA GLU A 186 -21.04 -20.47 2.83
C GLU A 186 -19.74 -21.20 2.43
N ARG A 187 -18.79 -20.54 1.73
CA ARG A 187 -17.49 -21.18 1.41
C ARG A 187 -16.27 -20.57 2.11
N PRO A 188 -15.30 -21.39 2.55
CA PRO A 188 -14.46 -21.08 3.70
C PRO A 188 -13.25 -20.21 3.33
N LYS A 189 -12.79 -19.44 4.33
CA LYS A 189 -11.64 -18.50 4.41
C LYS A 189 -10.28 -18.96 3.82
N LYS A 190 -10.16 -20.15 3.24
CA LYS A 190 -8.87 -20.79 2.89
C LYS A 190 -8.23 -20.33 1.56
N ARG A 191 -8.98 -19.73 0.62
CA ARG A 191 -8.41 -19.39 -0.70
C ARG A 191 -7.55 -18.12 -0.71
N TRP A 192 -7.83 -17.16 0.18
CA TRP A 192 -7.10 -15.88 0.27
C TRP A 192 -5.65 -16.00 0.77
N ARG A 193 -5.32 -17.09 1.50
CA ARG A 193 -3.92 -17.34 1.92
C ARG A 193 -2.97 -17.40 0.73
N ARG A 194 -3.38 -18.04 -0.39
CA ARG A 194 -2.45 -18.43 -1.46
C ARG A 194 -1.92 -17.27 -2.32
N ASP A 195 -2.63 -16.15 -2.42
CA ASP A 195 -2.20 -15.04 -3.30
C ASP A 195 -1.30 -14.03 -2.59
N TYR A 196 -1.41 -13.92 -1.26
CA TYR A 196 -0.52 -13.10 -0.43
C TYR A 196 0.65 -13.92 0.13
N GLU A 197 0.42 -15.18 0.53
CA GLU A 197 1.49 -16.12 0.87
C GLU A 197 2.25 -16.57 -0.39
N GLY A 198 1.63 -16.70 -1.56
CA GLY A 198 2.31 -17.18 -2.78
C GLY A 198 3.39 -16.26 -3.35
N ARG A 199 3.37 -14.95 -3.03
CA ARG A 199 4.45 -14.00 -3.42
C ARG A 199 5.27 -13.48 -2.25
N TYR A 200 4.85 -13.76 -1.00
CA TYR A 200 5.52 -13.26 0.21
C TYR A 200 5.54 -14.27 1.39
N ALA A 201 5.38 -15.58 1.16
CA ALA A 201 5.55 -16.62 2.18
C ALA A 201 6.76 -17.52 1.92
N PHE A 202 7.70 -17.42 2.86
CA PHE A 202 8.26 -18.54 3.63
C PHE A 202 8.68 -19.79 2.85
N GLY A 203 9.91 -19.78 2.33
CA GLY A 203 10.67 -21.01 2.21
C GLY A 203 11.02 -21.51 3.61
N ALA A 204 10.55 -22.70 3.97
CA ALA A 204 11.02 -23.41 5.16
C ALA A 204 12.53 -23.70 4.98
N PHE A 205 13.37 -22.90 5.61
CA PHE A 205 14.81 -23.12 5.60
C PHE A 205 15.13 -24.21 6.64
N LYS A 206 15.45 -25.42 6.17
CA LYS A 206 16.19 -26.39 6.98
C LYS A 206 17.64 -25.93 6.96
N GLY A 207 18.11 -25.35 8.06
CA GLY A 207 19.52 -25.00 8.23
C GLY A 207 20.43 -26.25 8.20
N PRO A 208 21.74 -26.06 7.97
CA PRO A 208 22.69 -27.17 7.98
C PRO A 208 22.78 -27.74 9.40
N LYS A 209 22.81 -29.07 9.50
CA LYS A 209 23.24 -29.75 10.72
C LYS A 209 24.75 -29.60 10.80
N PHE A 210 25.23 -29.01 11.90
CA PHE A 210 26.61 -29.17 12.33
C PHE A 210 26.85 -30.62 12.74
#